data_AF-A0A1I2MKG0-F1
#
_entry.id   AF-A0A1I2MKG0-F1
#
_cell.length_a   1.000
_cell.length_b   1.000
_cell.length_c   1.000
_cell.angle_alpha   90.00
_cell.angle_beta   90.00
_cell.angle_gamma   90.00
#
_symmetry.space_group_name_H-M   'P 1'
#
loop_
_entity.id
_entity.type
_entity.pdbx_description
1 polymer ?
#
loop_
_entity_poly.entity_id
_entity_poly.type
_entity_poly.pdbx_seq_one_letter_code
_entity_poly.pdbx_strand_id
1 'polypeptide(L)'
;MQKSSDAILKDLSMRLMNRKLFKYGDDDMREEIEESLKKYGSFKKYYFFEEVNSKVPYKPQYVPILIEGKNNEIKELSTCSAIISALVNNPNDIKTTIYYG
;
A
#
# COMPACT_ATOMS: atom_id res chain seq x y z
N MET A 1 -28.94 -12.16 -4.86
CA MET A 1 -28.69 -11.78 -3.45
C MET A 1 -27.86 -12.86 -2.79
N GLN A 2 -26.69 -12.51 -2.28
CA GLN A 2 -25.72 -13.47 -1.71
C GLN A 2 -26.28 -14.14 -0.46
N LYS A 3 -26.38 -15.48 -0.49
CA LYS A 3 -27.03 -16.32 0.54
C LYS A 3 -26.02 -17.00 1.46
N SER A 4 -25.03 -16.28 1.98
CA SER A 4 -24.17 -16.83 3.04
C SER A 4 -24.81 -16.57 4.41
N SER A 5 -24.85 -17.59 5.26
CA SER A 5 -25.18 -17.47 6.69
C SER A 5 -24.01 -16.92 7.51
N ASP A 6 -22.79 -16.96 6.96
CA ASP A 6 -21.62 -16.35 7.58
C ASP A 6 -21.70 -14.82 7.47
N ALA A 7 -21.79 -14.17 8.62
CA ALA A 7 -21.96 -12.72 8.73
C ALA A 7 -20.77 -11.95 8.16
N ILE A 8 -19.55 -12.47 8.31
CA ILE A 8 -18.32 -11.82 7.82
C ILE A 8 -18.24 -11.95 6.30
N LEU A 9 -18.46 -13.14 5.76
CA LEU A 9 -18.45 -13.35 4.31
C LEU A 9 -19.53 -12.50 3.62
N LYS A 10 -20.70 -12.40 4.22
CA LYS A 10 -21.79 -11.55 3.72
C LYS A 10 -21.39 -10.07 3.73
N ASP A 11 -20.80 -9.57 4.81
CA ASP A 11 -20.35 -8.18 4.91
C ASP A 11 -19.24 -7.86 3.90
N LEU A 12 -18.16 -8.65 3.87
CA LEU A 12 -17.04 -8.44 2.95
C LEU A 12 -17.46 -8.51 1.49
N SER A 13 -18.37 -9.42 1.15
CA SER A 13 -18.87 -9.51 -0.21
C SER A 13 -19.78 -8.33 -0.58
N MET A 14 -20.63 -7.88 0.35
CA MET A 14 -21.43 -6.67 0.15
C MET A 14 -20.55 -5.43 0.02
N ARG A 15 -19.44 -5.35 0.76
CA ARG A 15 -18.47 -4.27 0.62
C ARG A 15 -17.86 -4.23 -0.78
N LEU A 16 -17.42 -5.38 -1.28
CA LEU A 16 -16.86 -5.50 -2.61
C LEU A 16 -17.86 -5.07 -3.69
N MET A 17 -19.08 -5.61 -3.63
CA MET A 17 -20.13 -5.32 -4.62
C MET A 17 -20.60 -3.86 -4.61
N ASN A 18 -20.52 -3.18 -3.46
CA ASN A 18 -20.99 -1.80 -3.31
C ASN A 18 -19.86 -0.78 -3.16
N ARG A 19 -18.61 -1.18 -3.44
CA ARG A 19 -17.41 -0.31 -3.31
C ARG A 19 -17.29 0.36 -1.93
N LYS A 20 -17.69 -0.33 -0.86
CA LYS A 20 -17.44 0.12 0.52
C LYS A 20 -16.03 -0.32 0.92
N LEU A 21 -15.06 0.52 0.56
CA LEU A 21 -13.63 0.25 0.78
C LEU A 21 -13.27 0.32 2.27
N PHE A 22 -12.18 -0.36 2.61
CA PHE A 22 -11.50 -0.15 3.88
C PHE A 22 -10.94 1.28 3.95
N LYS A 23 -10.95 1.84 5.14
CA LYS A 23 -10.18 3.04 5.46
C LYS A 23 -8.70 2.65 5.59
N TYR A 24 -7.81 3.63 5.55
CA TYR A 24 -6.40 3.41 5.79
C TYR A 24 -5.83 4.51 6.69
N GLY A 25 -4.76 4.19 7.41
CA GLY A 25 -3.98 5.11 8.23
C GLY A 25 -2.53 4.64 8.34
N ASP A 26 -1.67 5.51 8.85
CA ASP A 26 -0.27 5.17 9.11
C ASP A 26 -0.13 4.56 10.53
N ASP A 27 1.05 4.02 10.84
CA ASP A 27 1.33 3.34 12.11
C ASP A 27 1.07 4.22 13.35
N ASP A 28 1.26 5.53 13.23
CA ASP A 28 0.98 6.50 14.30
C ASP A 28 -0.51 6.52 14.73
N MET A 29 -1.41 6.07 13.86
CA MET A 29 -2.86 6.00 14.14
C MET A 29 -3.30 4.64 14.71
N ARG A 30 -2.35 3.73 14.97
CA ARG A 30 -2.65 2.34 15.34
C ARG A 30 -3.62 2.23 16.51
N GLU A 31 -3.36 2.92 17.61
CA GLU A 31 -4.20 2.82 18.82
C GLU A 31 -5.65 3.24 18.53
N GLU A 32 -5.84 4.35 17.82
CA GLU A 32 -7.16 4.84 17.43
C GLU A 32 -7.89 3.85 16.51
N ILE A 33 -7.16 3.26 15.55
CA ILE A 33 -7.68 2.26 14.64
C ILE A 33 -8.11 1.01 15.40
N GLU A 34 -7.26 0.50 16.29
CA GLU A 34 -7.57 -0.69 17.10
C GLU A 34 -8.77 -0.46 18.01
N GLU A 35 -8.88 0.72 18.61
CA GLU A 35 -10.02 1.11 19.41
C GLU A 35 -11.32 1.12 18.61
N SER A 36 -11.29 1.66 17.39
CA SER A 36 -12.46 1.68 16.49
C SER A 36 -12.98 0.27 16.13
N LEU A 37 -12.11 -0.74 16.22
CA LEU A 37 -12.41 -2.13 15.90
C LEU A 37 -12.77 -3.00 17.10
N LYS A 38 -12.71 -2.49 18.34
CA LYS A 38 -13.07 -3.24 19.56
C LYS A 38 -14.44 -3.91 19.46
N LYS A 39 -15.41 -3.24 18.79
CA LYS A 39 -16.78 -3.76 18.55
C LYS A 39 -16.84 -5.06 17.75
N TYR A 40 -15.81 -5.41 16.99
CA TYR A 40 -15.76 -6.64 16.20
C TYR A 40 -15.21 -7.84 16.98
N GLY A 41 -14.64 -7.63 18.17
CA GLY A 41 -14.11 -8.70 19.02
C GLY A 41 -13.14 -9.63 18.26
N SER A 42 -13.41 -10.94 18.32
CA SER A 42 -12.59 -11.97 17.64
C SER A 42 -12.60 -11.88 16.11
N PHE A 43 -13.52 -11.11 15.52
CA PHE A 43 -13.60 -10.90 14.08
C PHE A 43 -12.72 -9.74 13.58
N LYS A 44 -12.02 -9.02 14.47
CA LYS A 44 -11.08 -7.94 14.11
C LYS A 44 -10.11 -8.34 13.00
N LYS A 45 -9.65 -9.60 12.97
CA LYS A 45 -8.71 -10.12 11.96
C LYS A 45 -9.19 -10.01 10.52
N TYR A 46 -10.50 -9.87 10.28
CA TYR A 46 -11.08 -9.67 8.95
C TYR A 46 -11.21 -8.20 8.57
N TYR A 47 -11.00 -7.30 9.54
CA TYR A 47 -11.23 -5.86 9.43
C TYR A 47 -9.99 -5.02 9.78
N PHE A 48 -8.84 -5.67 9.89
CA PHE A 48 -7.55 -5.07 10.20
C PHE A 48 -6.47 -5.76 9.37
N PHE A 49 -5.80 -5.02 8.52
CA PHE A 49 -4.73 -5.53 7.66
C PHE A 49 -3.57 -4.55 7.64
N GLU A 50 -2.35 -5.07 7.69
CA GLU A 50 -1.14 -4.26 7.66
C GLU A 50 -0.36 -4.58 6.40
N GLU A 51 0.11 -3.53 5.76
CA GLU A 51 0.96 -3.64 4.58
C GLU A 51 2.19 -2.77 4.77
N VAL A 52 3.37 -3.40 4.78
CA VAL A 52 4.64 -2.68 4.74
C VAL A 52 4.89 -2.27 3.31
N ASN A 53 4.63 -1.01 3.01
CA ASN A 53 4.75 -0.45 1.68
C ASN A 53 6.05 0.31 1.54
N SER A 54 6.83 -0.05 0.52
CA SER A 54 7.97 0.75 0.06
C SER A 54 7.50 1.63 -1.09
N LYS A 55 7.15 2.89 -0.79
CA LYS A 55 6.54 3.83 -1.74
C LYS A 55 7.56 4.57 -2.60
N VAL A 56 8.62 3.89 -3.05
CA VAL A 56 9.58 4.51 -3.98
C VAL A 56 8.89 4.68 -5.34
N PRO A 57 8.74 5.89 -5.88
CA PRO A 57 8.05 6.13 -7.16
C PRO A 57 8.73 5.47 -8.37
N TYR A 58 10.02 5.16 -8.24
CA TYR A 58 10.82 4.54 -9.28
C TYR A 58 11.82 3.55 -8.66
N LYS A 59 11.81 2.30 -9.15
CA LYS A 59 12.74 1.26 -8.73
C LYS A 59 13.43 0.64 -9.96
N PRO A 60 14.65 1.08 -10.29
CA PRO A 60 15.33 0.63 -11.50
C PRO A 60 15.60 -0.88 -11.54
N GLN A 61 15.60 -1.57 -10.39
CA GLN A 61 15.80 -3.02 -10.29
C GLN A 61 14.70 -3.86 -10.98
N TYR A 62 13.46 -3.35 -11.07
CA TYR A 62 12.36 -4.09 -11.68
C TYR A 62 12.12 -3.70 -13.14
N VAL A 63 12.09 -2.39 -13.41
CA VAL A 63 11.84 -1.83 -14.74
C VAL A 63 12.71 -0.59 -14.91
N PRO A 64 13.96 -0.73 -15.42
CA PRO A 64 14.83 0.41 -15.62
C PRO A 64 14.34 1.26 -16.79
N ILE A 65 14.34 2.56 -16.61
CA ILE A 65 14.17 3.54 -17.69
C ILE A 65 15.56 3.85 -18.24
N LEU A 66 15.73 3.61 -19.53
CA LEU A 66 16.98 3.85 -20.25
C LEU A 66 16.91 5.17 -21.01
N ILE A 67 17.99 5.93 -20.96
CA ILE A 67 18.15 7.22 -21.61
C ILE A 67 19.27 7.10 -22.65
N GLU A 68 18.96 7.49 -23.88
CA GLU A 68 19.95 7.65 -24.95
C GLU A 68 20.58 9.04 -24.85
N GLY A 69 21.87 9.06 -24.53
CA GLY A 69 22.71 10.25 -24.47
C GLY A 69 23.37 10.55 -25.82
N LYS A 70 24.39 11.41 -25.80
CA LYS A 70 25.19 11.69 -27.00
C LYS A 70 25.98 10.44 -27.41
N ASN A 71 26.27 10.32 -28.70
CA ASN A 71 27.07 9.24 -29.28
C ASN A 71 26.49 7.82 -29.04
N ASN A 72 25.17 7.67 -29.05
CA ASN A 72 24.46 6.40 -28.83
C ASN A 72 24.77 5.75 -27.47
N GLU A 73 25.15 6.55 -26.47
CA GLU A 73 25.37 6.05 -25.12
C GLU A 73 24.02 5.76 -24.44
N ILE A 74 23.85 4.56 -23.89
CA ILE A 74 22.65 4.18 -23.14
C ILE A 74 22.98 4.15 -21.66
N LYS A 75 22.27 4.95 -20.86
CA LYS A 75 22.41 5.00 -19.40
C LYS A 75 21.08 4.81 -18.70
N GLU A 76 21.13 4.33 -17.47
CA GLU A 76 19.94 4.23 -16.61
C GLU A 76 19.59 5.60 -16.02
N LEU A 77 18.29 5.92 -15.95
CA LEU A 77 17.77 7.23 -15.54
C LEU A 77 18.30 7.74 -14.19
N SER A 78 18.34 6.90 -13.15
CA SER A 78 18.83 7.27 -11.81
C SER A 78 20.32 7.59 -11.78
N THR A 79 21.12 7.04 -12.70
CA THR A 79 22.54 7.39 -12.85
C THR A 79 22.76 8.76 -13.50
N CYS A 80 21.76 9.26 -14.22
CA CYS A 80 21.86 10.50 -15.01
C CYS A 80 21.15 11.69 -14.35
N SER A 81 20.24 11.44 -13.41
CA SER A 81 19.45 12.49 -12.76
C SER A 81 19.64 12.48 -11.25
N ALA A 82 20.21 13.56 -10.72
CA ALA A 82 20.38 13.73 -9.28
C ALA A 82 19.04 13.67 -8.52
N ILE A 83 17.96 14.18 -9.12
CA ILE A 83 16.61 14.13 -8.55
C ILE A 83 16.13 12.68 -8.44
N ILE A 84 16.28 11.89 -9.51
CA ILE A 84 15.85 10.49 -9.52
C ILE A 84 16.74 9.66 -8.59
N SER A 85 18.04 9.91 -8.58
CA SER A 85 18.98 9.27 -7.64
C SER A 85 18.57 9.50 -6.19
N ALA A 86 18.17 10.73 -5.83
CA ALA A 86 17.69 11.05 -4.48
C ALA A 86 16.39 10.32 -4.12
N LEU A 87 15.46 10.16 -5.09
CA LEU A 87 14.22 9.41 -4.88
C LEU A 87 14.47 7.91 -4.67
N VAL A 88 15.34 7.30 -5.48
CA VAL A 88 15.65 5.86 -5.39
C VAL A 88 16.34 5.52 -4.08
N ASN A 89 17.19 6.42 -3.57
CA ASN A 89 18.03 6.18 -2.39
C ASN A 89 17.43 6.71 -1.08
N ASN A 90 16.15 7.12 -1.06
CA ASN A 90 15.55 7.69 0.14
C ASN A 90 15.31 6.60 1.21
N PRO A 91 15.97 6.67 2.38
CA PRO A 91 15.83 5.65 3.43
C PRO A 91 14.48 5.70 4.17
N ASN A 92 13.68 6.77 3.99
CA ASN A 92 12.39 6.95 4.68
C ASN A 92 11.19 6.36 3.91
N ASP A 93 11.42 5.53 2.90
CA ASP A 93 10.38 5.06 1.98
C ASP A 93 9.62 3.83 2.44
N ILE A 94 10.01 3.23 3.57
CA ILE A 94 9.29 2.12 4.19
C ILE A 94 8.29 2.70 5.18
N LYS A 95 7.00 2.56 4.87
CA LYS A 95 5.90 2.91 5.77
C LYS A 95 4.92 1.77 5.89
N THR A 96 4.46 1.54 7.11
CA THR A 96 3.34 0.62 7.37
C THR A 96 2.04 1.36 7.11
N THR A 97 1.23 0.87 6.18
CA THR A 97 -0.14 1.29 5.98
C THR A 97 -1.07 0.28 6.64
N ILE A 98 -1.95 0.76 7.52
CA ILE A 98 -2.95 -0.04 8.22
C ILE A 98 -4.29 0.18 7.53
N TYR A 99 -4.90 -0.88 7.00
CA TYR A 99 -6.24 -0.86 6.44
C TYR A 99 -7.24 -1.38 7.47
N TYR A 100 -8.37 -0.68 7.62
CA TYR A 100 -9.34 -0.98 8.66
C TYR A 100 -10.78 -0.61 8.29
N GLY A 101 -11.75 -1.24 8.96
CA GLY A 101 -13.14 -0.79 9.00
C GLY A 101 -14.18 -1.85 8.71
#